data_AF-A0A5C3MTD8-F1
#
_entry.id   AF-A0A5C3MTD8-F1
#
_cell.length_a   1.000
_cell.length_b   1.000
_cell.length_c   1.000
_cell.angle_alpha   90.00
_cell.angle_beta   90.00
_cell.angle_gamma   90.00
#
_symmetry.space_group_name_H-M   'P 1'
#
loop_
_entity.id
_entity.type
_entity.pdbx_description
1 polymer ?
#
loop_
_entity_poly.entity_id
_entity_poly.type
_entity_poly.pdbx_seq_one_letter_code
_entity_poly.pdbx_strand_id
1 'polypeptide(L)'
;MLSGRHEPAASLLSGWGRSMFQYAKAKGRAYAPFPDGTKGFLYWHLPPAAPVFTGEIRFRITASSDPTTFSRGEDLRLPNQKIWKIPLSQIIHRKTRRKYEVFQRALLEEGLVTQKTVDIGPAIVKGLKNAKGHTIWRFGQSFEVIPQKAVTKFMVPTSSSIERMKLRHLFHPERMKVAPFTGRILVQFERSTLPEHAGTRSVVLRIVQILQYAKSKNQDIGVAVPEPKEGDLVMKLRRGSEGQEEWIPWSVDVDKKYPVETAKALRVLFESEEHIKQTEKADENH
;
A
#
# COMPACT_ATOMS: atom_id res chain seq x y z
N MET A 1 3.54 -3.06 -31.27
CA MET A 1 3.92 -4.45 -30.94
C MET A 1 5.43 -4.51 -30.74
N LEU A 2 5.90 -5.00 -29.59
CA LEU A 2 7.34 -5.20 -29.37
C LEU A 2 7.66 -6.63 -29.78
N SER A 3 8.27 -6.82 -30.94
CA SER A 3 8.88 -8.10 -31.29
C SER A 3 10.19 -8.21 -30.53
N GLY A 4 10.34 -9.26 -29.72
CA GLY A 4 11.50 -9.52 -28.86
C GLY A 4 12.80 -9.61 -29.64
N ARG A 5 13.48 -8.47 -29.80
CA ARG A 5 14.92 -8.43 -30.00
C ARG A 5 15.58 -8.72 -28.66
N HIS A 6 16.74 -9.37 -28.64
CA HIS A 6 17.61 -9.51 -27.47
C HIS A 6 18.19 -8.16 -27.04
N GLU A 7 17.32 -7.17 -26.84
CA GLU A 7 17.68 -5.83 -26.44
C GLU A 7 17.34 -5.66 -24.95
N PRO A 8 18.20 -4.99 -24.18
CA PRO A 8 17.92 -4.66 -22.78
C PRO A 8 16.77 -3.66 -22.60
N ALA A 9 16.34 -3.03 -23.70
CA ALA A 9 15.36 -1.97 -23.71
C ALA A 9 14.38 -2.14 -24.87
N ALA A 10 13.13 -1.84 -24.59
CA ALA A 10 12.05 -1.73 -25.55
C ALA A 10 11.61 -0.28 -25.65
N SER A 11 11.07 0.13 -26.81
CA SER A 11 10.49 1.44 -26.95
C SER A 11 9.07 1.41 -27.49
N LEU A 12 8.22 2.18 -26.84
CA LEU A 12 6.93 2.56 -27.39
C LEU A 12 7.13 3.80 -28.26
N LEU A 13 6.81 3.65 -29.54
CA LEU A 13 6.77 4.74 -30.52
C LEU A 13 5.31 5.12 -30.74
N SER A 14 5.02 6.41 -30.73
CA SER A 14 3.73 6.97 -31.15
C SER A 14 4.00 8.24 -31.97
N GLY A 15 2.94 8.82 -32.56
CA GLY A 15 3.05 10.13 -33.24
C GLY A 15 3.57 11.26 -32.35
N TRP A 16 3.66 11.01 -31.04
CA TRP A 16 4.06 11.94 -30.00
C TRP A 16 5.52 11.80 -29.56
N GLY A 17 6.22 10.76 -30.02
CA GLY A 17 7.63 10.52 -29.69
C GLY A 17 7.93 9.09 -29.26
N ARG A 18 8.95 8.95 -28.41
CA ARG A 18 9.51 7.65 -28.00
C ARG A 18 9.63 7.57 -26.48
N SER A 19 9.04 6.54 -25.86
CA SER A 19 9.33 6.18 -24.46
C SER A 19 10.05 4.84 -24.41
N MET A 20 11.16 4.80 -23.70
CA MET A 20 11.99 3.59 -23.57
C MET A 20 11.83 2.98 -22.17
N PHE A 21 11.73 1.66 -22.11
CA PHE A 21 11.66 0.90 -20.87
C PHE A 21 12.56 -0.33 -20.92
N GLN A 22 12.91 -0.87 -19.77
CA GLN A 22 13.94 -1.89 -19.61
C GLN A 22 13.38 -3.08 -18.85
N TYR A 23 13.89 -4.28 -19.11
CA TYR A 23 13.45 -5.49 -18.41
C TYR A 23 13.94 -5.52 -16.96
N ALA A 24 15.23 -5.77 -16.74
CA ALA A 24 15.80 -5.85 -15.40
C ALA A 24 17.19 -5.22 -15.36
N LYS A 25 17.59 -4.67 -14.21
CA LYS A 25 19.00 -4.31 -13.98
C LYS A 25 19.80 -5.59 -13.72
N ALA A 26 20.90 -5.77 -14.44
CA ALA A 26 21.86 -6.82 -14.15
C ALA A 26 22.89 -6.32 -13.10
N LYS A 27 23.81 -7.19 -12.66
CA LYS A 27 24.95 -6.76 -11.83
C LYS A 27 25.73 -5.67 -12.57
N GLY A 28 26.01 -4.54 -11.91
CA GLY A 28 26.69 -3.38 -12.49
C GLY A 28 25.75 -2.34 -13.12
N ARG A 29 26.17 -1.71 -14.23
CA ARG A 29 25.37 -0.73 -15.01
C ARG A 29 24.64 -1.35 -16.21
N ALA A 30 24.78 -2.65 -16.43
CA ALA A 30 24.14 -3.36 -17.52
C ALA A 30 22.67 -3.70 -17.21
N TYR A 31 21.87 -3.89 -18.26
CA TYR A 31 20.50 -4.34 -18.17
C TYR A 31 20.41 -5.74 -18.77
N ALA A 32 19.61 -6.61 -18.16
CA ALA A 32 19.32 -7.92 -18.71
C ALA A 32 18.40 -7.78 -19.95
N PRO A 33 18.60 -8.59 -21.00
CA PRO A 33 17.70 -8.64 -22.14
C PRO A 33 16.31 -9.14 -21.70
N PHE A 34 15.27 -8.76 -22.45
CA PHE A 34 13.97 -9.40 -22.28
C PHE A 34 14.06 -10.92 -22.54
N PRO A 35 13.27 -11.75 -21.85
CA PRO A 35 13.20 -13.18 -22.14
C PRO A 35 12.81 -13.44 -23.59
N ASP A 36 13.30 -14.56 -24.13
CA ASP A 36 13.02 -14.97 -25.50
C ASP A 36 11.51 -15.12 -25.72
N GLY A 37 11.04 -14.67 -26.89
CA GLY A 37 9.62 -14.74 -27.22
C GLY A 37 8.74 -13.73 -26.48
N THR A 38 9.30 -12.76 -25.74
CA THR A 38 8.49 -11.68 -25.12
C THR A 38 7.71 -10.91 -26.18
N LYS A 39 6.41 -11.20 -26.25
CA LYS A 39 5.42 -10.57 -27.14
C LYS A 39 4.12 -10.40 -26.37
N GLY A 40 3.44 -9.28 -26.58
CA GLY A 40 2.18 -8.98 -25.91
C GLY A 40 1.93 -7.49 -25.73
N PHE A 41 1.24 -7.13 -24.66
CA PHE A 41 0.62 -5.82 -24.48
C PHE A 41 1.06 -5.13 -23.20
N LEU A 42 1.30 -3.83 -23.29
CA LEU A 42 1.33 -2.98 -22.11
C LEU A 42 -0.10 -2.67 -21.69
N TYR A 43 -0.36 -2.70 -20.39
CA TYR A 43 -1.66 -2.34 -19.86
C TYR A 43 -1.51 -1.62 -18.52
N TRP A 44 -2.48 -0.76 -18.22
CA TRP A 44 -2.57 -0.12 -16.92
C TRP A 44 -3.20 -1.07 -15.91
N HIS A 45 -2.57 -1.22 -14.76
CA HIS A 45 -3.09 -1.97 -13.64
C HIS A 45 -3.20 -1.07 -12.42
N LEU A 46 -4.42 -0.94 -11.91
CA LEU A 46 -4.71 -0.32 -10.63
C LEU A 46 -5.56 -1.32 -9.83
N PRO A 47 -5.10 -1.81 -8.67
CA PRO A 47 -5.94 -2.66 -7.85
C PRO A 47 -7.24 -1.93 -7.47
N PRO A 48 -8.37 -2.64 -7.32
CA PRO A 48 -9.66 -2.04 -6.95
C PRO A 48 -9.55 -1.12 -5.73
N ALA A 49 -10.05 0.12 -5.88
CA ALA A 49 -9.93 1.28 -4.98
C ALA A 49 -8.55 1.56 -4.39
N ALA A 50 -7.49 1.08 -5.03
CA ALA A 50 -6.17 1.56 -4.69
C ALA A 50 -6.02 3.02 -5.17
N PRO A 51 -5.30 3.87 -4.41
CA PRO A 51 -5.04 5.23 -4.83
C PRO A 51 -4.30 5.24 -6.16
N VAL A 52 -4.64 6.17 -7.06
CA VAL A 52 -4.06 6.24 -8.41
C VAL A 52 -2.52 6.17 -8.44
N PHE A 53 -1.85 6.66 -7.39
CA PHE A 53 -0.41 6.62 -7.22
C PHE A 53 0.20 5.23 -7.01
N THR A 54 -0.60 4.22 -6.67
CA THR A 54 -0.20 2.81 -6.64
C THR A 54 -0.38 2.15 -8.00
N GLY A 55 -1.01 2.82 -8.95
CA GLY A 55 -1.18 2.33 -10.30
C GLY A 55 0.16 2.14 -11.02
N GLU A 56 0.18 1.18 -11.92
CA GLU A 56 1.38 0.72 -12.57
C GLU A 56 1.09 0.22 -13.99
N ILE A 57 2.00 0.51 -14.91
CA ILE A 57 1.99 -0.13 -16.23
C ILE A 57 2.67 -1.49 -16.08
N ARG A 58 2.01 -2.53 -16.56
CA ARG A 58 2.54 -3.90 -16.64
C ARG A 58 2.63 -4.34 -18.08
N PHE A 59 3.39 -5.41 -18.31
CA PHE A 59 3.47 -6.06 -19.62
C PHE A 59 2.86 -7.46 -19.49
N ARG A 60 1.82 -7.76 -20.27
CA ARG A 60 1.21 -9.08 -20.35
C ARG A 60 1.72 -9.79 -21.59
N ILE A 61 2.33 -10.95 -21.40
CA ILE A 61 2.77 -11.85 -22.46
C ILE A 61 1.55 -12.60 -22.98
N THR A 62 1.38 -12.65 -24.29
CA THR A 62 0.28 -13.32 -24.96
C THR A 62 0.78 -14.22 -26.09
N ALA A 63 -0.01 -15.23 -26.46
CA ALA A 63 0.34 -16.16 -27.53
C ALA A 63 0.40 -15.48 -28.92
N SER A 64 -0.37 -14.41 -29.12
CA SER A 64 -0.41 -13.66 -30.37
C SER A 64 -0.63 -12.17 -30.13
N SER A 65 -0.68 -11.42 -31.23
CA SER A 65 -1.04 -9.99 -31.24
C SER A 65 -2.55 -9.74 -31.27
N ASP A 66 -3.37 -10.77 -31.16
CA ASP A 66 -4.82 -10.63 -31.06
C ASP A 66 -5.19 -10.23 -29.62
N PRO A 67 -5.86 -9.08 -29.39
CA PRO A 67 -6.32 -8.67 -28.06
C PRO A 67 -7.21 -9.70 -27.35
N THR A 68 -7.91 -10.59 -28.08
CA THR A 68 -8.73 -11.65 -27.47
C THR A 68 -7.91 -12.63 -26.61
N THR A 69 -6.60 -12.72 -26.87
CA THR A 69 -5.69 -13.57 -26.11
C THR A 69 -5.23 -12.96 -24.79
N PHE A 70 -5.60 -11.69 -24.51
CA PHE A 70 -5.16 -10.97 -23.32
C PHE A 70 -5.55 -11.67 -22.01
N SER A 71 -6.79 -12.15 -21.91
CA SER A 71 -7.29 -12.82 -20.69
C SER A 71 -6.53 -14.12 -20.36
N ARG A 72 -6.01 -14.79 -21.39
CA ARG A 72 -5.20 -16.03 -21.27
C ARG A 72 -3.70 -15.76 -21.10
N GLY A 73 -3.28 -14.50 -21.20
CA GLY A 73 -1.88 -14.11 -21.06
C GLY A 73 -1.44 -14.02 -19.60
N GLU A 74 -0.13 -13.94 -19.40
CA GLU A 74 0.49 -13.85 -18.08
C GLU A 74 1.35 -12.58 -17.94
N ASP A 75 1.44 -12.03 -16.74
CA ASP A 75 2.31 -10.88 -16.48
C ASP A 75 3.78 -11.26 -16.63
N LEU A 76 4.54 -10.45 -17.38
CA LEU A 76 5.99 -10.56 -17.47
C LEU A 76 6.60 -10.50 -16.07
N ARG A 77 7.45 -11.48 -15.74
CA ARG A 77 8.14 -11.55 -14.44
C ARG A 77 9.60 -11.19 -14.58
N LEU A 78 10.12 -10.48 -13.58
CA LEU A 78 11.54 -10.25 -13.36
C LEU A 78 12.24 -11.58 -12.98
N PRO A 79 13.58 -11.66 -13.04
CA PRO A 79 14.31 -12.87 -12.64
C PRO A 79 14.04 -13.33 -11.19
N ASN A 80 13.62 -12.41 -10.32
CA ASN A 80 13.23 -12.69 -8.94
C ASN A 80 11.74 -13.05 -8.78
N GLN A 81 11.06 -13.43 -9.88
CA GLN A 81 9.65 -13.82 -9.96
C GLN A 81 8.62 -12.71 -9.67
N LYS A 82 9.07 -11.49 -9.31
CA LYS A 82 8.16 -10.35 -9.14
C LYS A 82 7.66 -9.87 -10.49
N ILE A 83 6.41 -9.40 -10.53
CA ILE A 83 5.81 -8.81 -11.72
C ILE A 83 6.64 -7.60 -12.16
N TRP A 84 6.98 -7.58 -13.45
CA TRP A 84 7.60 -6.44 -14.10
C TRP A 84 6.59 -5.29 -14.20
N LYS A 85 7.05 -4.08 -13.87
CA LYS A 85 6.17 -2.91 -13.82
C LYS A 85 6.89 -1.59 -13.96
N ILE A 86 6.18 -0.58 -14.45
CA ILE A 86 6.54 0.83 -14.38
C ILE A 86 5.49 1.54 -13.49
N PRO A 87 5.80 1.82 -12.22
CA PRO A 87 4.88 2.52 -11.33
C PRO A 87 4.58 3.94 -11.83
N LEU A 88 3.36 4.44 -11.60
CA LEU A 88 3.00 5.83 -11.92
C LEU A 88 3.96 6.83 -11.26
N SER A 89 4.41 6.51 -10.04
CA SER A 89 5.39 7.30 -9.30
C SER A 89 6.73 7.50 -10.03
N GLN A 90 7.06 6.64 -11.00
CA GLN A 90 8.22 6.77 -11.87
C GLN A 90 7.89 7.53 -13.17
N ILE A 91 6.69 7.35 -13.71
CA ILE A 91 6.19 8.04 -14.91
C ILE A 91 6.12 9.55 -14.66
N ILE A 92 5.54 9.97 -13.53
CA ILE A 92 5.32 11.39 -13.21
C ILE A 92 6.52 12.06 -12.55
N HIS A 93 7.58 11.31 -12.22
CA HIS A 93 8.71 11.86 -11.48
C HIS A 93 9.59 12.78 -12.34
N ARG A 94 9.96 13.95 -11.79
CA ARG A 94 10.66 15.03 -12.50
C ARG A 94 11.91 14.58 -13.27
N LYS A 95 12.74 13.69 -12.71
CA LYS A 95 13.98 13.22 -13.36
C LYS A 95 13.74 12.22 -14.50
N THR A 96 12.58 11.58 -14.53
CA THR A 96 12.26 10.49 -15.46
C THR A 96 11.10 10.83 -16.40
N ARG A 97 10.46 11.99 -16.22
CA ARG A 97 9.30 12.44 -16.99
C ARG A 97 9.52 12.36 -18.51
N ARG A 98 10.65 12.88 -19.02
CA ARG A 98 10.98 12.82 -20.45
C ARG A 98 11.10 11.38 -20.98
N LYS A 99 11.59 10.44 -20.15
CA LYS A 99 11.74 9.02 -20.54
C LYS A 99 10.39 8.32 -20.74
N TYR A 100 9.35 8.78 -20.04
CA TYR A 100 8.04 8.15 -19.96
C TYR A 100 6.90 9.07 -20.44
N GLU A 101 7.23 10.05 -21.29
CA GLU A 101 6.27 11.04 -21.76
C GLU A 101 5.09 10.41 -22.52
N VAL A 102 5.36 9.41 -23.36
CA VAL A 102 4.32 8.71 -24.14
C VAL A 102 3.35 7.99 -23.20
N PHE A 103 3.87 7.36 -22.14
CA PHE A 103 3.01 6.73 -21.13
C PHE A 103 2.20 7.75 -20.34
N GLN A 104 2.82 8.85 -19.91
CA GLN A 104 2.11 9.91 -19.20
C GLN A 104 0.95 10.45 -20.04
N ARG A 105 1.18 10.68 -21.32
CA ARG A 105 0.17 11.20 -22.24
C ARG A 105 -0.95 10.21 -22.48
N ALA A 106 -0.63 8.95 -22.78
CA ALA A 106 -1.65 7.91 -22.96
C ALA A 106 -2.55 7.77 -21.72
N LEU A 107 -1.97 7.80 -20.51
CA LEU A 107 -2.75 7.74 -19.28
C LEU A 107 -3.67 8.96 -19.08
N LEU A 108 -3.29 10.14 -19.58
CA LEU A 108 -4.10 11.37 -19.53
C LEU A 108 -5.21 11.33 -20.59
N GLU A 109 -4.90 10.93 -21.82
CA GLU A 109 -5.84 10.83 -22.94
C GLU A 109 -6.93 9.79 -22.68
N GLU A 110 -6.57 8.66 -22.08
CA GLU A 110 -7.53 7.61 -21.69
C GLU A 110 -8.26 7.93 -20.37
N GLY A 111 -7.98 9.06 -19.73
CA GLY A 111 -8.61 9.46 -18.46
C GLY A 111 -8.23 8.59 -17.25
N LEU A 112 -7.24 7.70 -17.39
CA LEU A 112 -6.74 6.82 -16.33
C LEU A 112 -6.02 7.59 -15.22
N VAL A 113 -5.49 8.77 -15.53
CA VAL A 113 -4.97 9.74 -14.57
C VAL A 113 -5.42 11.15 -14.96
N THR A 114 -5.48 12.06 -13.98
CA THR A 114 -5.82 13.47 -14.24
C THR A 114 -4.57 14.34 -14.35
N GLN A 115 -4.69 15.51 -14.98
CA GLN A 115 -3.61 16.50 -15.00
C GLN A 115 -3.21 16.91 -13.57
N LYS A 116 -4.20 17.07 -12.69
CA LYS A 116 -3.98 17.31 -11.25
C LYS A 116 -3.08 16.24 -10.63
N THR A 117 -3.30 14.96 -10.92
CA THR A 117 -2.47 13.83 -10.45
C THR A 117 -1.01 13.98 -10.90
N VAL A 118 -0.79 14.37 -12.15
CA VAL A 118 0.55 14.57 -12.72
C VAL A 118 1.26 15.76 -12.07
N ASP A 119 0.54 16.84 -11.76
CA ASP A 119 1.11 18.07 -11.23
C ASP A 119 1.50 17.95 -9.75
N ILE A 120 0.62 17.39 -8.91
CA ILE A 120 0.87 17.21 -7.47
C ILE A 120 1.69 15.95 -7.16
N GLY A 121 1.65 14.97 -8.06
CA GLY A 121 2.22 13.65 -7.87
C GLY A 121 3.70 13.63 -7.49
N PRO A 122 4.58 14.45 -8.10
CA PRO A 122 5.98 14.52 -7.70
C PRO A 122 6.19 14.82 -6.20
N ALA A 123 5.38 15.72 -5.62
CA ALA A 123 5.47 16.06 -4.20
C ALA A 123 4.98 14.90 -3.31
N ILE A 124 3.86 14.28 -3.69
CA ILE A 124 3.30 13.09 -3.05
C ILE A 124 4.32 11.94 -3.07
N VAL A 125 4.85 11.58 -4.23
CA VAL A 125 5.84 10.51 -4.41
C VAL A 125 7.11 10.77 -3.59
N LYS A 126 7.58 12.01 -3.57
CA LYS A 126 8.72 12.40 -2.71
C LYS A 126 8.38 12.18 -1.23
N GLY A 127 7.18 12.55 -0.80
CA GLY A 127 6.67 12.28 0.54
C GLY A 127 6.65 10.79 0.90
N LEU A 128 6.14 9.94 0.00
CA LEU A 128 6.09 8.48 0.20
C LEU A 128 7.49 7.86 0.30
N LYS A 129 8.40 8.23 -0.61
CA LYS A 129 9.76 7.67 -0.64
C LYS A 129 10.61 8.05 0.57
N ASN A 130 10.44 9.28 1.07
CA ASN A 130 11.23 9.77 2.20
C ASN A 130 10.69 9.29 3.55
N ALA A 131 9.44 8.84 3.59
CA ALA A 131 8.82 8.38 4.82
C ALA A 131 9.23 6.94 5.13
N LYS A 132 9.93 6.74 6.25
CA LYS A 132 10.17 5.43 6.87
C LYS A 132 8.87 4.94 7.56
N GLY A 133 7.85 4.56 6.80
CA GLY A 133 6.55 4.13 7.31
C GLY A 133 5.77 3.21 6.37
N HIS A 134 4.62 2.73 6.82
CA HIS A 134 3.74 1.86 6.04
C HIS A 134 2.82 2.68 5.14
N THR A 135 2.65 2.26 3.90
CA THR A 135 1.60 2.79 3.02
C THR A 135 0.41 1.84 3.07
N ILE A 136 -0.74 2.34 3.49
CA ILE A 136 -2.00 1.57 3.57
C ILE A 136 -3.08 2.31 2.79
N TRP A 137 -4.02 1.59 2.20
CA TRP A 137 -5.12 2.23 1.47
C TRP A 137 -6.44 1.45 1.49
N ARG A 138 -6.48 0.30 2.16
CA ARG A 138 -7.70 -0.49 2.37
C ARG A 138 -7.63 -1.25 3.69
N PHE A 139 -8.79 -1.67 4.20
CA PHE A 139 -8.85 -2.65 5.28
C PHE A 139 -8.36 -4.02 4.80
N GLY A 140 -7.89 -4.85 5.74
CA GLY A 140 -7.31 -6.15 5.43
C GLY A 140 -5.93 -6.11 4.76
N GLN A 141 -5.37 -4.92 4.52
CA GLN A 141 -3.99 -4.79 4.07
C GLN A 141 -3.04 -5.02 5.25
N SER A 142 -2.36 -6.17 5.24
CA SER A 142 -1.37 -6.53 6.25
C SER A 142 -0.08 -5.72 6.14
N PHE A 143 0.50 -5.35 7.29
CA PHE A 143 1.79 -4.68 7.40
C PHE A 143 2.53 -5.11 8.67
N GLU A 144 3.85 -5.14 8.60
CA GLU A 144 4.68 -5.59 9.71
C GLU A 144 4.94 -4.47 10.72
N VAL A 145 4.79 -4.76 12.01
CA VAL A 145 5.15 -3.89 13.11
C VAL A 145 6.21 -4.54 14.00
N ILE A 146 7.01 -3.69 14.62
CA ILE A 146 8.07 -4.07 15.55
C ILE A 146 7.55 -3.74 16.96
N PRO A 147 7.20 -4.72 17.81
CA PRO A 147 6.52 -4.48 19.09
C PRO A 147 7.27 -3.55 20.04
N GLN A 148 8.60 -3.56 19.99
CA GLN A 148 9.47 -2.71 20.80
C GLN A 148 9.60 -1.26 20.28
N LYS A 149 8.99 -0.93 19.15
CA LYS A 149 9.10 0.40 18.56
C LYS A 149 8.05 1.33 19.18
N ALA A 150 8.52 2.42 19.76
CA ALA A 150 7.66 3.44 20.36
C ALA A 150 6.70 4.11 19.36
N VAL A 151 7.08 4.22 18.07
CA VAL A 151 6.28 4.91 17.04
C VAL A 151 6.29 4.17 15.72
N THR A 152 5.10 3.81 15.24
CA THR A 152 4.85 3.29 13.89
C THR A 152 4.18 4.37 13.06
N LYS A 153 4.74 4.66 11.87
CA LYS A 153 4.27 5.73 10.98
C LYS A 153 3.52 5.13 9.80
N PHE A 154 2.45 5.82 9.41
CA PHE A 154 1.59 5.41 8.31
C PHE A 154 1.36 6.56 7.35
N MET A 155 1.16 6.18 6.09
CA MET A 155 0.78 7.04 4.99
C MET A 155 -0.45 6.43 4.35
N VAL A 156 -1.51 7.22 4.22
CA VAL A 156 -2.75 6.83 3.58
C VAL A 156 -2.90 7.73 2.36
N PRO A 157 -2.51 7.25 1.17
CA PRO A 157 -2.63 8.04 -0.04
C PRO A 157 -4.11 8.24 -0.37
N THR A 158 -4.46 9.45 -0.80
CA THR A 158 -5.76 9.75 -1.40
C THR A 158 -5.57 10.00 -2.90
N SER A 159 -6.63 10.38 -3.61
CA SER A 159 -6.53 10.82 -5.00
C SER A 159 -5.71 12.11 -5.18
N SER A 160 -5.52 12.91 -4.11
CA SER A 160 -4.91 14.23 -4.22
C SER A 160 -3.96 14.64 -3.07
N SER A 161 -3.79 13.80 -2.06
CA SER A 161 -2.97 14.08 -0.88
C SER A 161 -2.40 12.78 -0.32
N ILE A 162 -1.62 12.92 0.76
CA ILE A 162 -1.25 11.80 1.63
C ILE A 162 -1.63 12.21 3.04
N GLU A 163 -2.56 11.47 3.63
CA GLU A 163 -2.82 11.59 5.05
C GLU A 163 -1.75 10.82 5.82
N ARG A 164 -1.30 11.40 6.92
CA ARG A 164 -0.22 10.82 7.74
C ARG A 164 -0.73 10.59 9.14
N MET A 165 -0.45 9.42 9.67
CA MET A 165 -0.72 9.13 11.07
C MET A 165 0.46 8.40 11.71
N LYS A 166 0.47 8.42 13.03
CA LYS A 166 1.43 7.69 13.86
C LYS A 166 0.68 6.97 14.95
N LEU A 167 0.99 5.70 15.14
CA LEU A 167 0.54 4.93 16.29
C LEU A 167 1.71 4.81 17.25
N ARG A 168 1.46 5.10 18.51
CA ARG A 168 2.48 5.06 19.56
C ARG A 168 2.25 3.83 20.43
N HIS A 169 3.33 3.19 20.84
CA HIS A 169 3.35 2.14 21.85
C HIS A 169 2.24 1.08 21.62
N LEU A 170 2.21 0.47 20.44
CA LEU A 170 1.12 -0.42 20.03
C LEU A 170 0.93 -1.64 20.94
N PHE A 171 2.00 -2.17 21.51
CA PHE A 171 1.98 -3.41 22.29
C PHE A 171 2.33 -3.18 23.76
N HIS A 172 2.34 -1.93 24.22
CA HIS A 172 2.82 -1.61 25.56
C HIS A 172 2.39 -0.21 26.01
N PRO A 173 2.25 0.09 27.31
CA PRO A 173 1.92 1.45 27.74
C PRO A 173 3.11 2.41 27.54
N GLU A 174 2.82 3.69 27.24
CA GLU A 174 3.83 4.75 27.04
C GLU A 174 4.75 4.95 28.25
N ARG A 175 4.24 4.72 29.46
CA ARG A 175 5.03 4.84 30.71
C ARG A 175 6.09 3.76 30.90
N MET A 176 6.07 2.69 30.11
CA MET A 176 7.07 1.62 30.24
C MET A 176 8.35 1.96 29.48
N LYS A 177 9.47 1.96 30.22
CA LYS A 177 10.81 2.25 29.68
C LYS A 177 11.36 1.10 28.81
N VAL A 178 10.97 -0.14 29.12
CA VAL A 178 11.40 -1.34 28.41
C VAL A 178 10.18 -1.96 27.75
N ALA A 179 10.28 -2.24 26.45
CA ALA A 179 9.22 -2.92 25.74
C ALA A 179 9.09 -4.38 26.25
N PRO A 180 7.87 -4.86 26.51
CA PRO A 180 7.63 -6.19 27.07
C PRO A 180 7.90 -7.31 26.07
N PHE A 181 7.82 -6.98 24.78
CA PHE A 181 7.97 -7.91 23.67
C PHE A 181 8.95 -7.36 22.63
N THR A 182 9.69 -8.26 22.01
CA THR A 182 10.51 -7.97 20.85
C THR A 182 10.16 -8.91 19.70
N GLY A 183 10.38 -8.46 18.47
CA GLY A 183 10.24 -9.29 17.28
C GLY A 183 9.56 -8.58 16.14
N ARG A 184 8.76 -9.33 15.38
CA ARG A 184 8.09 -8.89 14.15
C ARG A 184 6.70 -9.51 14.11
N ILE A 185 5.68 -8.67 14.01
CA ILE A 185 4.28 -9.10 14.01
C ILE A 185 3.61 -8.50 12.78
N LEU A 186 2.87 -9.32 12.03
CA LEU A 186 2.02 -8.86 10.94
C LEU A 186 0.66 -8.48 11.52
N VAL A 187 0.23 -7.26 11.27
CA VAL A 187 -1.07 -6.74 11.71
C VAL A 187 -1.82 -6.10 10.55
N GLN A 188 -3.13 -5.90 10.71
CA GLN A 188 -3.95 -5.21 9.71
C GLN A 188 -5.06 -4.38 10.35
N PHE A 189 -5.43 -3.28 9.71
CA PHE A 189 -6.62 -2.53 10.09
C PHE A 189 -7.88 -3.24 9.60
N GLU A 190 -8.92 -3.24 10.43
CA GLU A 190 -10.24 -3.81 10.12
C GLU A 190 -11.35 -2.87 10.58
N ARG A 191 -12.51 -2.95 9.93
CA ARG A 191 -13.76 -2.42 10.49
C ARG A 191 -14.07 -3.19 11.77
N SER A 192 -14.40 -2.47 12.83
CA SER A 192 -14.76 -3.12 14.10
C SER A 192 -16.07 -3.86 13.98
N THR A 193 -16.10 -5.10 14.46
CA THR A 193 -17.31 -5.90 14.67
C THR A 193 -17.71 -6.01 16.14
N LEU A 194 -16.98 -5.34 17.04
CA LEU A 194 -17.29 -5.33 18.47
C LEU A 194 -18.69 -4.72 18.74
N PRO A 195 -19.52 -5.32 19.61
CA PRO A 195 -20.88 -4.85 19.87
C PRO A 195 -20.97 -3.38 20.28
N GLU A 196 -20.04 -2.90 21.10
CA GLU A 196 -19.99 -1.51 21.56
C GLU A 196 -19.68 -0.49 20.45
N HIS A 197 -19.22 -0.95 19.29
CA HIS A 197 -18.96 -0.13 18.11
C HIS A 197 -20.09 -0.24 17.06
N ALA A 198 -21.20 -0.92 17.38
CA ALA A 198 -22.34 -1.02 16.48
C ALA A 198 -22.83 0.36 16.01
N GLY A 199 -23.05 0.49 14.70
CA GLY A 199 -23.50 1.75 14.08
C GLY A 199 -22.41 2.82 13.95
N THR A 200 -21.16 2.55 14.32
CA THR A 200 -20.05 3.51 14.21
C THR A 200 -19.06 3.15 13.10
N ARG A 201 -18.27 4.13 12.66
CA ARG A 201 -17.10 3.90 11.78
C ARG A 201 -15.84 3.68 12.61
N SER A 202 -15.86 2.61 13.40
CA SER A 202 -14.73 2.25 14.26
C SER A 202 -13.75 1.31 13.55
N VAL A 203 -12.46 1.58 13.74
CA VAL A 203 -11.35 0.77 13.24
C VAL A 203 -10.69 0.04 14.41
N VAL A 204 -10.34 -1.23 14.21
CA VAL A 204 -9.49 -2.02 15.11
C VAL A 204 -8.24 -2.49 14.39
N LEU A 205 -7.28 -3.01 15.15
CA LEU A 205 -6.02 -3.55 14.62
C LEU A 205 -5.91 -5.03 15.00
N ARG A 206 -5.98 -5.93 14.02
CA ARG A 206 -5.87 -7.39 14.23
C ARG A 206 -4.44 -7.87 14.08
N ILE A 207 -4.04 -8.80 14.94
CA ILE A 207 -2.81 -9.57 14.82
C ILE A 207 -3.05 -10.72 13.84
N VAL A 208 -2.47 -10.61 12.66
CA VAL A 208 -2.64 -11.61 11.59
C VAL A 208 -1.69 -12.77 11.80
N GLN A 209 -0.42 -12.48 12.09
CA GLN A 209 0.62 -13.49 12.22
C GLN A 209 1.77 -12.99 13.10
N ILE A 210 2.37 -13.87 13.89
CA ILE A 210 3.56 -13.60 14.68
C ILE A 210 4.76 -14.24 13.97
N LEU A 211 5.62 -13.40 13.38
CA LEU A 211 6.77 -13.86 12.59
C LEU A 211 8.00 -14.15 13.46
N GLN A 212 8.19 -13.34 14.50
CA GLN A 212 9.26 -13.48 15.47
C GLN A 212 8.78 -12.91 16.81
N TYR A 213 9.05 -13.60 17.90
CA TYR A 213 8.59 -13.19 19.23
C TYR A 213 9.55 -13.60 20.34
N ALA A 214 9.85 -12.67 21.25
CA ALA A 214 10.51 -12.95 22.51
C ALA A 214 10.01 -12.00 23.61
N LYS A 215 9.82 -12.53 24.82
CA LYS A 215 9.50 -11.76 26.03
C LYS A 215 10.76 -11.14 26.62
N SER A 216 10.67 -9.89 27.04
CA SER A 216 11.74 -9.25 27.81
C SER A 216 11.83 -9.85 29.20
N LYS A 217 13.06 -10.07 29.70
CA LYS A 217 13.32 -10.75 30.98
C LYS A 217 12.90 -9.96 32.23
N ASN A 218 12.76 -8.64 32.13
CA ASN A 218 12.43 -7.76 33.26
C ASN A 218 11.03 -7.17 33.10
N GLN A 219 9.99 -7.94 33.44
CA GLN A 219 8.59 -7.48 33.49
C GLN A 219 8.18 -6.98 34.88
N ASP A 220 9.10 -6.44 35.68
CA ASP A 220 8.80 -5.80 36.97
C ASP A 220 8.22 -4.39 36.78
N ILE A 221 7.06 -4.34 36.13
CA ILE A 221 6.22 -3.15 36.06
C ILE A 221 4.84 -3.66 36.41
N GLY A 222 4.23 -3.15 37.49
CA GLY A 222 2.99 -3.64 38.10
C GLY A 222 1.71 -3.65 37.25
N VAL A 223 1.82 -3.68 35.92
CA VAL A 223 0.73 -3.97 34.98
C VAL A 223 1.18 -5.09 34.05
N ALA A 224 0.59 -6.27 34.20
CA ALA A 224 0.76 -7.36 33.26
C ALA A 224 0.23 -6.94 31.88
N VAL A 225 1.11 -6.95 30.87
CA VAL A 225 0.76 -6.60 29.50
C VAL A 225 0.24 -7.86 28.79
N PRO A 226 -0.96 -7.84 28.18
CA PRO A 226 -1.48 -8.96 27.42
C PRO A 226 -0.51 -9.38 26.34
N GLU A 227 -0.25 -10.68 26.26
CA GLU A 227 0.61 -11.24 25.23
C GLU A 227 -0.08 -11.19 23.87
N PRO A 228 0.61 -10.76 22.80
CA PRO A 228 0.04 -10.78 21.46
C PRO A 228 -0.19 -12.23 21.03
N LYS A 229 -1.36 -12.51 20.45
CA LYS A 229 -1.73 -13.81 19.90
C LYS A 229 -2.27 -13.64 18.48
N GLU A 230 -2.03 -14.62 17.62
CA GLU A 230 -2.58 -14.63 16.27
C GLU A 230 -4.12 -14.70 16.34
N GLY A 231 -4.78 -13.92 15.49
CA GLY A 231 -6.24 -13.78 15.49
C GLY A 231 -6.76 -12.72 16.45
N ASP A 232 -6.05 -12.38 17.53
CA ASP A 232 -6.52 -11.42 18.52
C ASP A 232 -6.39 -9.96 18.05
N LEU A 233 -7.09 -9.05 18.73
CA LEU A 233 -6.94 -7.61 18.54
C LEU A 233 -5.75 -7.09 19.35
N VAL A 234 -5.05 -6.10 18.80
CA VAL A 234 -4.05 -5.33 19.56
C VAL A 234 -4.76 -4.62 20.70
N MET A 235 -4.21 -4.71 21.92
CA MET A 235 -4.80 -4.14 23.13
C MET A 235 -4.13 -2.81 23.50
N LYS A 236 -4.89 -1.88 24.08
CA LYS A 236 -4.38 -0.64 24.68
C LYS A 236 -4.86 -0.53 26.13
N LEU A 237 -4.01 0.07 26.97
CA LEU A 237 -4.37 0.37 28.34
C LEU A 237 -5.21 1.65 28.36
N ARG A 238 -6.44 1.55 28.87
CA ARG A 238 -7.33 2.68 29.11
C ARG A 238 -7.34 2.97 30.60
N ARG A 239 -7.24 4.25 30.96
CA ARG A 239 -7.47 4.70 32.34
C ARG A 239 -8.93 5.14 32.49
N GLY A 240 -9.64 4.51 33.42
CA GLY A 240 -11.00 4.88 33.80
C GLY A 240 -11.06 6.16 34.63
N SER A 241 -12.27 6.66 34.88
CA SER A 241 -12.54 7.86 35.69
C SER A 241 -12.06 7.73 37.14
N GLU A 242 -12.12 6.52 37.69
CA GLU A 242 -11.71 6.20 39.07
C GLU A 242 -10.22 5.79 39.17
N GLY A 243 -9.45 6.00 38.10
CA GLY A 243 -8.02 5.66 38.07
C GLY A 243 -7.71 4.17 37.86
N GLN A 244 -8.73 3.30 37.80
CA GLN A 244 -8.58 1.91 37.39
C GLN A 244 -8.05 1.83 35.95
N GLU A 245 -7.13 0.90 35.71
CA GLU A 245 -6.57 0.65 34.39
C GLU A 245 -7.13 -0.66 33.84
N GLU A 246 -7.64 -0.61 32.61
CA GLU A 246 -8.24 -1.75 31.93
C GLU A 246 -7.61 -1.92 30.54
N TRP A 247 -7.34 -3.17 30.17
CA TRP A 247 -6.92 -3.51 28.82
C TRP A 247 -8.14 -3.66 27.92
N ILE A 248 -8.25 -2.79 26.93
CA ILE A 248 -9.32 -2.84 25.93
C ILE A 248 -8.73 -2.99 24.53
N PRO A 249 -9.49 -3.51 23.55
CA PRO A 249 -9.05 -3.49 22.16
C PRO A 249 -8.67 -2.07 21.72
N TRP A 250 -7.55 -1.97 20.99
CA TRP A 250 -7.20 -0.74 20.32
C TRP A 250 -8.27 -0.46 19.27
N SER A 251 -9.00 0.62 19.49
CA SER A 251 -9.98 1.12 18.53
C SER A 251 -9.89 2.62 18.34
N VAL A 252 -10.32 3.06 17.15
CA VAL A 252 -10.51 4.45 16.77
C VAL A 252 -11.86 4.61 16.08
N ASP A 253 -12.77 5.34 16.70
CA ASP A 253 -13.97 5.85 16.03
C ASP A 253 -13.57 7.09 15.22
N VAL A 254 -13.63 6.99 13.89
CA VAL A 254 -13.13 8.05 12.99
C VAL A 254 -14.01 9.31 12.99
N ASP A 255 -15.19 9.26 13.63
CA ASP A 255 -16.15 10.36 13.69
C ASP A 255 -16.13 11.10 15.04
N LYS A 256 -15.39 10.58 16.03
CA LYS A 256 -15.23 11.22 17.36
C LYS A 256 -13.93 12.03 17.48
N LYS A 257 -13.81 12.78 18.59
CA LYS A 257 -12.60 13.55 18.96
C LYS A 257 -11.43 12.62 19.32
N TYR A 258 -10.81 12.01 18.32
CA TYR A 258 -9.49 11.36 18.40
C TYR A 258 -8.41 12.36 17.92
N PRO A 259 -7.09 12.14 18.15
CA PRO A 259 -6.06 12.88 17.42
C PRO A 259 -6.44 13.04 15.95
N VAL A 260 -6.62 14.30 15.53
CA VAL A 260 -7.31 14.68 14.29
C VAL A 260 -6.69 13.99 13.10
N GLU A 261 -5.36 13.83 13.10
CA GLU A 261 -4.60 13.22 12.02
C GLU A 261 -4.82 11.71 11.90
N THR A 262 -4.99 11.00 13.03
CA THR A 262 -5.22 9.54 13.01
C THR A 262 -6.64 9.23 12.53
N ALA A 263 -7.64 9.92 13.07
CA ALA A 263 -9.02 9.77 12.61
C ALA A 263 -9.16 10.16 11.13
N LYS A 264 -8.55 11.27 10.71
CA LYS A 264 -8.55 11.71 9.31
C LYS A 264 -7.92 10.68 8.37
N ALA A 265 -6.77 10.12 8.74
CA ALA A 265 -6.10 9.11 7.92
C ALA A 265 -6.91 7.80 7.83
N LEU A 266 -7.49 7.33 8.94
CA LEU A 266 -8.30 6.10 8.94
C LEU A 266 -9.64 6.27 8.24
N ARG A 267 -10.22 7.47 8.23
CA ARG A 267 -11.46 7.77 7.50
C ARG A 267 -11.34 7.48 6.00
N VAL A 268 -10.17 7.74 5.43
CA VAL A 268 -9.87 7.44 4.01
C VAL A 268 -10.07 5.95 3.70
N LEU A 269 -9.79 5.04 4.64
CA LEU A 269 -9.97 3.59 4.41
C LEU A 269 -11.45 3.22 4.23
N PHE A 270 -12.35 3.90 4.94
CA PHE A 270 -13.80 3.73 4.74
C PHE A 270 -14.24 4.29 3.39
N GLU A 271 -13.77 5.49 3.03
CA GLU A 271 -14.10 6.14 1.75
C GLU A 271 -13.65 5.28 0.56
N SER A 272 -12.46 4.66 0.66
CA SER A 272 -11.96 3.72 -0.34
C SER A 272 -12.87 2.51 -0.52
N GLU A 273 -13.37 1.88 0.55
CA GLU A 273 -14.27 0.72 0.42
C GLU A 273 -15.65 1.06 -0.13
N GLU A 274 -16.23 2.20 0.26
CA GLU A 274 -17.53 2.60 -0.30
C GLU A 274 -17.44 2.87 -1.80
N HIS A 275 -16.28 3.36 -2.27
CA HIS A 275 -16.00 3.47 -3.70
C HIS A 275 -15.94 2.09 -4.40
N ILE A 276 -15.29 1.07 -3.81
CA ILE A 276 -15.27 -0.31 -4.36
C ILE A 276 -16.70 -0.81 -4.58
N LYS A 277 -17.53 -0.73 -3.54
CA LYS A 277 -18.91 -1.26 -3.58
C LYS A 277 -19.77 -0.57 -4.63
N GLN A 278 -19.53 0.72 -4.89
CA GLN A 278 -20.23 1.46 -5.93
C GLN A 278 -19.80 1.04 -7.33
N THR A 279 -18.51 0.78 -7.55
CA THR A 279 -17.98 0.27 -8.82
C THR A 279 -18.49 -1.14 -9.10
N GLU A 280 -18.44 -2.05 -8.13
CA GLU A 280 -18.93 -3.43 -8.29
C GLU A 280 -20.43 -3.48 -8.64
N LYS A 281 -21.26 -2.64 -8.00
CA LYS A 281 -22.69 -2.53 -8.32
C LYS A 281 -22.97 -1.94 -9.71
N ALA A 282 -22.08 -1.10 -10.23
CA ALA A 282 -22.23 -0.55 -11.58
C ALA A 282 -21.94 -1.61 -12.65
N ASP A 283 -20.96 -2.48 -12.39
CA ASP A 283 -20.57 -3.57 -13.29
C ASP A 283 -21.58 -4.73 -13.31
N GLU A 284 -22.36 -4.93 -12.25
CA GLU A 284 -23.46 -5.94 -12.21
C GLU A 284 -24.73 -5.50 -12.96
N ASN A 285 -24.85 -4.23 -13.33
CA ASN A 285 -26.02 -3.67 -14.04
C ASN A 285 -25.75 -3.42 -15.54
N HIS A 286 -24.73 -4.05 -16.11
CA HIS A 286 -24.40 -4.05 -17.55
C HIS A 286 -24.18 -5.49 -18.03
#